data_AF-A0A2K1J3Y3-F1
#
_entry.id   AF-A0A2K1J3Y3-F1
#
_cell.length_a   1.000
_cell.length_b   1.000
_cell.length_c   1.000
_cell.angle_alpha   90.00
_cell.angle_beta   90.00
_cell.angle_gamma   90.00
#
_symmetry.space_group_name_H-M   'P 1'
#
loop_
_entity.id
_entity.type
_entity.pdbx_description
1 polymer ?
#
loop_
_entity_poly.entity_id
_entity_poly.type
_entity_poly.pdbx_seq_one_letter_code
_entity_poly.pdbx_strand_id
1 'polypeptide(L)' 'MAAVPLPLSTVDLRPPPYALDALEPHMSKSTLDYHWGQHHRSYVNNLKKQIEGTELALSLEDIVKTTYNNGHYC' A
#
# COMPACT_ATOMS: atom_id res chain seq x y z
N MET A 1 -15.27 -11.44 10.92
CA MET A 1 -14.09 -10.78 10.31
C MET A 1 -13.94 -9.42 10.98
N ALA A 2 -13.10 -9.33 12.01
CA ALA A 2 -12.99 -8.11 12.83
C ALA A 2 -12.31 -7.00 12.04
N ALA A 3 -12.93 -5.83 11.97
CA ALA A 3 -12.29 -4.61 11.51
C ALA A 3 -11.21 -4.24 12.54
N VAL A 4 -9.95 -4.49 12.19
CA VAL A 4 -8.81 -3.98 12.96
C VAL A 4 -8.79 -2.46 12.74
N PRO A 5 -8.98 -1.63 13.79
CA PRO A 5 -8.88 -0.20 13.65
C PRO A 5 -7.38 0.12 13.47
N LEU A 6 -7.02 0.62 12.28
CA LEU A 6 -5.65 1.01 11.97
C LEU A 6 -5.36 2.40 12.56
N PRO A 7 -4.19 2.61 13.19
CA PRO A 7 -3.73 3.95 13.52
C PRO A 7 -3.45 4.71 12.22
N LEU A 8 -3.99 5.93 12.13
CA LEU A 8 -3.98 6.83 10.96
C LEU A 8 -2.57 7.27 10.50
N SER A 9 -1.51 6.82 11.16
CA SER A 9 -0.14 7.33 11.01
C SER A 9 0.85 6.34 10.39
N THR A 10 0.42 5.15 9.94
CA THR A 10 1.37 4.13 9.44
C THR A 10 0.89 3.51 8.13
N VAL A 11 1.55 3.88 7.03
CA VAL A 11 1.39 3.21 5.72
C VAL A 11 1.83 1.75 5.89
N ASP A 12 0.90 0.83 6.11
CA ASP A 12 1.24 -0.58 6.38
C ASP A 12 0.61 -1.54 5.37
N LEU A 13 1.37 -2.58 5.01
CA LEU A 13 0.91 -3.64 4.11
C LEU A 13 0.05 -4.65 4.88
N ARG A 14 -1.25 -4.63 4.63
CA ARG A 14 -2.17 -5.63 5.19
C ARG A 14 -2.17 -6.93 4.40
N PRO A 15 -2.33 -8.09 5.08
CA PRO A 15 -2.54 -9.35 4.39
C PRO A 15 -3.86 -9.34 3.61
N PRO A 16 -3.95 -10.09 2.50
CA PRO A 16 -5.18 -10.21 1.74
C PRO A 16 -6.28 -10.88 2.59
N PRO A 17 -7.56 -10.48 2.43
CA PRO A 17 -8.69 -11.03 3.18
C PRO A 17 -9.14 -12.42 2.70
N TYR A 18 -8.40 -13.03 1.77
CA TYR A 18 -8.67 -14.32 1.16
C TYR A 18 -7.38 -15.13 1.04
N ALA A 19 -7.49 -16.44 0.89
CA ALA A 19 -6.36 -17.32 0.67
C ALA A 19 -5.72 -17.04 -0.71
N LEU A 20 -4.40 -17.16 -0.83
CA LEU A 20 -3.67 -16.78 -2.04
C LEU A 20 -4.01 -17.63 -3.29
N ASP A 21 -4.66 -18.77 -3.10
CA ASP A 21 -5.17 -19.66 -4.14
C ASP A 21 -6.67 -19.47 -4.44
N ALA A 22 -7.38 -18.60 -3.69
CA ALA A 22 -8.83 -18.43 -3.81
C ALA A 22 -9.29 -17.87 -5.16
N LEU A 23 -8.36 -17.36 -5.98
CA LEU A 23 -8.64 -16.80 -7.31
C LEU A 23 -8.33 -17.78 -8.45
N GLU A 24 -7.92 -19.02 -8.17
CA GLU A 24 -7.72 -20.03 -9.20
C GLU A 24 -9.06 -20.48 -9.83
N PRO A 25 -9.11 -20.72 -11.16
CA PRO A 25 -8.00 -20.71 -12.13
C PRO A 25 -7.75 -19.34 -12.79
N HIS A 26 -8.47 -18.28 -12.39
CA HIS A 26 -8.39 -16.97 -13.03
C HIS A 26 -7.08 -16.22 -12.74
N MET A 27 -6.50 -16.43 -11.55
CA MET A 27 -5.19 -15.91 -11.18
C MET A 27 -4.46 -16.95 -10.35
N SER A 28 -3.22 -17.26 -10.74
CA SER A 28 -2.43 -18.25 -10.03
C SER A 28 -2.00 -17.76 -8.65
N LYS A 29 -1.84 -18.69 -7.70
CA LYS A 29 -1.26 -18.40 -6.39
C LYS A 29 0.10 -17.71 -6.48
N SER A 30 0.94 -18.12 -7.42
CA SER A 30 2.28 -17.52 -7.64
C SER A 30 2.20 -16.04 -8.03
N THR A 31 1.18 -15.65 -8.81
CA THR A 31 0.98 -14.26 -9.21
C THR A 31 0.66 -13.40 -7.99
N LEU A 32 -0.24 -13.87 -7.12
CA LEU A 32 -0.61 -13.14 -5.91
C LEU A 32 0.52 -13.09 -4.89
N ASP A 33 1.28 -14.18 -4.74
CA ASP A 33 2.45 -14.21 -3.86
C ASP A 33 3.51 -13.18 -4.29
N TYR A 34 3.78 -13.09 -5.60
CA TYR A 34 4.71 -12.08 -6.12
C TYR A 34 4.14 -10.66 -6.05
N HIS A 35 2.88 -10.47 -6.42
CA HIS A 35 2.23 -9.15 -6.43
C HIS A 35 2.09 -8.55 -5.03
N TRP A 36 1.51 -9.30 -4.09
CA TRP A 36 1.34 -8.85 -2.72
C TRP A 36 2.65 -8.93 -1.92
N GLY A 37 3.35 -10.07 -2.02
CA GLY A 37 4.53 -10.36 -1.20
C GLY A 37 5.74 -9.52 -1.54
N GLN A 38 5.99 -9.26 -2.84
CA GLN A 38 7.15 -8.52 -3.32
C GLN A 38 6.78 -7.09 -3.75
N HIS A 39 5.91 -6.93 -4.75
CA HIS A 39 5.65 -5.61 -5.34
C HIS A 39 5.01 -4.64 -4.35
N HIS A 40 3.87 -5.02 -3.76
CA HIS A 40 3.17 -4.15 -2.82
C HIS A 40 4.04 -3.83 -1.59
N ARG A 41 4.77 -4.82 -1.08
CA ARG A 41 5.73 -4.62 0.02
C ARG A 41 6.83 -3.61 -0.35
N SER A 42 7.38 -3.71 -1.56
CA SER A 42 8.39 -2.77 -2.05
C SER A 42 7.85 -1.34 -2.09
N TYR A 43 6.63 -1.14 -2.63
CA TYR A 43 6.01 0.19 -2.67
C TYR A 43 5.83 0.79 -1.29
N VAL A 44 5.31 0.02 -0.32
CA VAL A 44 5.13 0.48 1.07
C VAL A 44 6.47 0.83 1.71
N ASN A 45 7.47 -0.03 1.58
CA ASN A 45 8.80 0.22 2.16
C ASN A 45 9.49 1.44 1.56
N ASN A 46 9.37 1.64 0.24
CA ASN A 46 9.97 2.78 -0.44
C ASN A 46 9.26 4.07 -0.04
N LEU A 47 7.92 4.07 0.04
CA LEU A 47 7.17 5.24 0.48
C LEU A 47 7.57 5.63 1.91
N LYS A 48 7.67 4.66 2.84
CA LYS A 48 8.13 4.92 4.22
C LYS A 48 9.49 5.62 4.24
N LYS A 49 10.46 5.11 3.47
CA LYS A 49 11.80 5.70 3.37
C LYS A 49 11.78 7.12 2.78
N GLN A 50 10.87 7.40 1.86
CA GLN A 50 10.76 8.72 1.22
C GLN A 50 10.13 9.78 2.14
N ILE A 51 9.19 9.40 2.99
CA ILE A 51 8.48 10.33 3.87
C ILE A 51 9.13 10.46 5.26
N GLU A 52 10.05 9.56 5.61
CA GLU A 52 10.76 9.57 6.89
C GLU A 52 11.48 10.91 7.11
N GLY A 53 11.17 11.59 8.22
CA GLY A 53 11.75 12.89 8.56
C GLY A 53 11.21 14.08 7.75
N THR A 54 10.15 13.89 6.98
CA THR A 54 9.51 14.96 6.19
C THR A 54 8.15 15.37 6.78
N GLU A 55 7.65 16.53 6.37
CA GLU A 55 6.27 17.00 6.64
C GLU A 55 5.20 16.07 6.03
N LEU A 56 5.59 15.12 5.17
CA LEU A 56 4.70 14.16 4.51
C LEU A 56 4.49 12.88 5.33
N ALA A 57 4.89 12.84 6.61
CA ALA A 57 4.54 11.79 7.55
C ALA A 57 3.05 11.84 7.97
N LEU A 58 2.16 11.88 6.98
CA LEU A 58 0.72 12.04 7.08
C LEU A 58 0.01 10.72 6.71
N SER A 59 -1.33 10.74 6.69
CA SER A 59 -2.13 9.67 6.10
C SER A 59 -1.84 9.51 4.60
N LEU A 60 -2.06 8.32 4.04
CA LEU A 60 -1.81 8.07 2.61
C LEU A 60 -2.64 9.02 1.72
N GLU A 61 -3.89 9.26 2.10
CA GLU A 61 -4.81 10.16 1.41
C GLU A 61 -4.28 11.60 1.42
N ASP A 62 -3.74 12.07 2.53
CA ASP A 62 -3.19 13.42 2.65
C ASP A 62 -1.85 13.56 1.93
N ILE A 63 -1.02 12.51 1.91
CA ILE A 63 0.19 12.47 1.07
C ILE A 63 -0.21 12.65 -0.40
N VAL A 64 -1.22 11.92 -0.88
CA VAL A 64 -1.68 12.03 -2.27
C VAL A 64 -2.22 13.44 -2.56
N LYS A 65 -3.06 14.00 -1.68
CA LYS A 65 -3.59 15.37 -1.88
C LYS A 65 -2.50 16.43 -1.86
N THR A 66 -1.51 16.30 -0.99
CA THR A 66 -0.40 17.25 -0.85
C THR A 66 0.56 17.19 -2.03
N THR A 67 0.85 15.98 -2.52
CA THR A 67 1.80 15.76 -3.62
C THR A 67 1.15 15.88 -5.01
N TYR A 68 -0.19 15.85 -5.08
CA TYR A 68 -0.93 16.11 -6.30
C TYR A 68 -0.75 17.57 -6.71
N ASN A 69 0.07 17.80 -7.74
CA ASN A 69 0.38 19.13 -8.26
C ASN A 69 -0.80 19.81 -9.00
N ASN A 70 -2.05 19.57 -8.58
CA ASN A 70 -3.27 20.14 -9.19
C ASN A 70 -3.39 19.94 -10.71
N GLY A 71 -2.77 18.90 -11.28
CA GLY A 71 -2.70 18.70 -12.73
C GLY A 71 -1.82 19.71 -13.48
N HIS A 72 -1.05 20.53 -12.77
CA HIS A 72 0.04 21.31 -13.35
C HIS A 72 1.19 20.35 -13.64
N TYR A 73 1.19 19.78 -14.84
CA TYR A 73 2.38 19.14 -15.38
C TYR A 73 3.42 20.24 -15.63
N CYS A 74 4.62 20.08 -15.08
CA CYS A 74 5.80 20.79 -15.57
C CYS A 74 6.17 20.28 -16.95
#